data_AF-A0A7R9JXI3-F1
#
_entry.id   AF-A0A7R9JXI3-F1
#
_cell.length_a   1.000
_cell.length_b   1.000
_cell.length_c   1.000
_cell.angle_alpha   90.00
_cell.angle_beta   90.00
_cell.angle_gamma   90.00
#
_symmetry.space_group_name_H-M   'P 1'
#
loop_
_entity.id
_entity.type
_entity.pdbx_description
1 polymer ?
#
loop_
_entity_poly.entity_id
_entity_poly.type
_entity_poly.pdbx_seq_one_letter_code
_entity_poly.pdbx_strand_id
1 'polypeptide(L)'
;MVKKKLSDSFRPILFSLDKKPLSLWSKLIRSGRVKRVYDDDLHTMVIEIHGTETKNTYISAPTDPMSSLDITLPILVMLLKNMDKDLQLNVMVMDKHHFRRRFIIVCGDCKVSSRLLTCTLPMFLVKGWNRVQINLEEFTTKAFGTEYLHTIRVEVHATCRLRHIYFTNKMNHEINIPIEFRSRVVQSPQYPQNCLMN
;
A
#
# COMPACT_ATOMS: atom_id res chain seq x y z
N MET A 1 5.16 -18.59 -22.44
CA MET A 1 5.60 -17.49 -21.54
C MET A 1 5.70 -18.07 -20.14
N VAL A 2 6.92 -18.38 -19.70
CA VAL A 2 7.18 -19.04 -18.41
C VAL A 2 6.84 -18.05 -17.29
N LYS A 3 5.80 -18.32 -16.50
CA LYS A 3 5.59 -17.62 -15.23
C LYS A 3 6.76 -18.00 -14.32
N LYS A 4 7.77 -17.14 -14.25
CA LYS A 4 8.86 -17.29 -13.29
C LYS A 4 8.20 -17.37 -11.91
N LYS A 5 8.36 -18.49 -11.20
CA LYS A 5 7.84 -18.65 -9.84
C LYS A 5 8.54 -17.59 -8.99
N LEU A 6 7.82 -16.53 -8.59
CA LEU A 6 8.39 -15.52 -7.70
C LEU A 6 8.81 -16.24 -6.41
N SER A 7 9.96 -15.86 -5.87
CA SER A 7 10.49 -16.44 -4.63
C SER A 7 9.49 -16.26 -3.49
N ASP A 8 9.48 -17.17 -2.53
CA ASP A 8 8.61 -17.11 -1.34
C ASP A 8 8.79 -15.82 -0.52
N SER A 9 9.87 -15.07 -0.78
CA SER A 9 10.18 -13.74 -0.22
C SER A 9 9.43 -12.58 -0.89
N PHE A 10 8.58 -12.82 -1.89
CA PHE A 10 7.90 -11.78 -2.64
C PHE A 10 6.46 -12.18 -3.02
N ARG A 11 5.46 -11.42 -2.56
CA ARG A 11 4.04 -11.70 -2.82
C ARG A 11 3.33 -10.48 -3.40
N PRO A 12 3.11 -10.41 -4.73
CA PRO A 12 2.36 -9.32 -5.34
C PRO A 12 0.87 -9.50 -5.07
N ILE A 13 0.19 -8.41 -4.73
CA ILE A 13 -1.27 -8.34 -4.60
C ILE A 13 -1.90 -7.44 -5.67
N LEU A 14 -1.11 -6.57 -6.31
CA LEU A 14 -1.52 -5.79 -7.48
C LEU A 14 -0.33 -5.63 -8.42
N PHE A 15 -0.52 -5.95 -9.70
CA PHE A 15 0.43 -5.61 -10.77
C PHE A 15 -0.35 -5.11 -11.98
N SER A 16 -0.19 -3.83 -12.32
CA SER A 16 -1.03 -3.17 -13.33
C SER A 16 -0.92 -3.78 -14.74
N LEU A 17 0.15 -4.52 -15.03
CA LEU A 17 0.33 -5.16 -16.33
C LEU A 17 -0.41 -6.48 -16.49
N ASP A 18 -0.89 -7.08 -15.39
CA ASP A 18 -1.64 -8.34 -15.44
C ASP A 18 -2.89 -8.25 -16.32
N LYS A 19 -3.35 -9.39 -16.82
CA LYS A 19 -4.61 -9.45 -17.60
C LYS A 19 -5.81 -9.00 -16.76
N LYS A 20 -5.82 -9.33 -15.47
CA LYS A 20 -6.87 -8.96 -14.50
C LYS A 20 -6.23 -8.40 -13.22
N PRO A 21 -5.70 -7.17 -13.25
CA PRO A 21 -4.87 -6.61 -12.17
C PRO A 21 -5.64 -6.38 -10.85
N LEU A 22 -6.97 -6.33 -10.93
CA LEU A 22 -7.87 -6.10 -9.79
C LEU A 22 -8.70 -7.35 -9.43
N SER A 23 -8.26 -8.55 -9.80
CA SER A 23 -9.01 -9.79 -9.50
C SER A 23 -9.16 -10.09 -8.01
N LEU A 24 -8.19 -9.65 -7.19
CA LEU A 24 -8.19 -9.76 -5.72
C LEU A 24 -8.89 -8.57 -5.04
N TRP A 25 -9.29 -7.55 -5.79
CA TRP A 25 -9.71 -6.26 -5.26
C TRP A 25 -11.19 -6.00 -5.50
N SER A 26 -11.93 -5.73 -4.43
CA SER A 26 -13.24 -5.08 -4.53
C SER A 26 -13.06 -3.58 -4.76
N LYS A 27 -14.09 -2.94 -5.32
CA LYS A 27 -14.09 -1.52 -5.65
C LYS A 27 -15.33 -0.88 -5.03
N LEU A 28 -15.14 0.20 -4.28
CA LEU A 28 -16.21 1.12 -3.93
C LEU A 28 -16.01 2.39 -4.74
N ILE A 29 -17.00 2.76 -5.54
CA ILE A 29 -16.96 3.96 -6.39
C ILE A 29 -18.30 4.67 -6.24
N ARG A 30 -18.34 5.78 -5.49
CA ARG A 30 -19.53 6.65 -5.42
C ARG A 30 -19.38 7.88 -6.31
N SER A 31 -18.28 8.63 -6.14
CA SER A 31 -18.00 9.87 -6.86
C SER A 31 -16.57 9.87 -7.39
N GLY A 32 -16.35 9.09 -8.45
CA GLY A 32 -15.01 8.83 -8.95
C GLY A 32 -14.96 7.75 -10.04
N ARG A 33 -13.76 7.21 -10.28
CA ARG A 33 -13.52 6.11 -11.20
C ARG A 33 -12.29 5.31 -10.80
N VAL A 34 -12.30 4.03 -11.18
CA VAL A 34 -11.11 3.16 -11.14
C VAL A 34 -10.91 2.61 -12.54
N LYS A 35 -9.82 2.99 -13.21
CA LYS A 35 -9.53 2.60 -14.60
C LYS A 35 -8.06 2.25 -14.78
N ARG A 36 -7.77 1.41 -15.77
CA ARG A 36 -6.40 1.20 -16.26
C ARG A 36 -6.11 2.27 -17.31
N VAL A 37 -5.05 3.06 -17.12
CA VAL A 37 -4.68 4.19 -17.98
C VAL A 37 -3.21 4.09 -18.36
N TYR A 38 -2.82 4.67 -19.49
CA TYR A 38 -1.40 4.84 -19.83
C TYR A 38 -0.85 6.03 -19.02
N ASP A 39 0.33 5.85 -18.41
CA ASP A 39 1.05 6.92 -17.73
C ASP A 39 2.28 7.32 -18.53
N ASP A 40 2.41 8.61 -18.80
CA ASP A 40 3.46 9.16 -19.67
C ASP A 40 4.84 9.08 -19.04
N ASP A 41 4.97 9.21 -17.71
CA ASP A 41 6.28 9.18 -17.03
C ASP A 41 6.88 7.76 -17.02
N LEU A 42 6.04 6.74 -16.89
CA LEU A 42 6.47 5.34 -16.89
C LEU A 42 6.33 4.66 -18.25
N HIS A 43 5.74 5.33 -19.24
CA HIS A 43 5.41 4.78 -20.55
C HIS A 43 4.71 3.40 -20.48
N THR A 44 3.78 3.25 -19.53
CA THR A 44 3.17 1.94 -19.22
C THR A 44 1.74 2.08 -18.69
N MET A 45 1.01 0.96 -18.66
CA MET A 45 -0.34 0.93 -18.11
C MET A 45 -0.32 0.86 -16.58
N VAL A 46 -1.07 1.73 -15.93
CA VAL A 46 -1.20 1.84 -14.46
C VAL A 46 -2.68 1.85 -14.06
N ILE A 47 -2.97 1.59 -12.79
CA ILE A 47 -4.34 1.68 -12.25
C ILE A 47 -4.54 3.07 -11.65
N GLU A 48 -5.42 3.86 -12.25
CA GLU A 48 -5.84 5.15 -11.71
C GLU A 48 -7.07 4.95 -10.80
N ILE A 49 -6.96 5.42 -9.56
CA ILE A 49 -8.06 5.59 -8.62
C ILE A 49 -8.27 7.09 -8.46
N HIS A 50 -9.38 7.59 -8.97
CA HIS A 50 -9.71 9.01 -8.95
C HIS A 50 -11.04 9.22 -8.24
N GLY A 51 -11.10 10.14 -7.28
CA GLY A 51 -12.32 10.45 -6.56
C GLY A 51 -12.37 11.93 -6.20
N THR A 52 -13.58 12.47 -6.09
CA THR A 52 -13.79 13.82 -5.54
C THR A 52 -13.64 13.84 -4.03
N GLU A 53 -13.96 12.72 -3.37
CA GLU A 53 -13.80 12.52 -1.92
C GLU A 53 -13.07 11.20 -1.63
N THR A 54 -11.98 11.27 -0.86
CA THR A 54 -11.12 10.13 -0.50
C THR A 54 -11.88 8.98 0.18
N LYS A 55 -12.87 9.28 1.02
CA LYS A 55 -13.62 8.25 1.76
C LYS A 55 -14.55 7.42 0.88
N ASN A 56 -14.96 7.96 -0.27
CA ASN A 56 -16.06 7.43 -1.07
C ASN A 56 -15.60 6.71 -2.35
N THR A 57 -14.30 6.68 -2.62
CA THR A 57 -13.72 5.94 -3.74
C THR A 57 -12.44 5.23 -3.32
N TYR A 58 -12.45 3.89 -3.28
CA TYR A 58 -11.29 3.08 -2.92
C TYR A 58 -11.34 1.68 -3.51
N ILE A 59 -10.20 1.01 -3.50
CA ILE A 59 -10.10 -0.44 -3.74
C ILE A 59 -9.69 -1.14 -2.44
N SER A 60 -10.23 -2.34 -2.19
CA SER A 60 -9.94 -3.13 -0.97
C SER A 60 -9.60 -4.56 -1.34
N ALA A 61 -8.54 -5.10 -0.77
CA ALA A 61 -8.12 -6.49 -0.93
C ALA A 61 -8.09 -7.20 0.43
N PRO A 62 -8.69 -8.40 0.56
CA PRO A 62 -9.32 -9.20 -0.52
C PRO A 62 -10.74 -8.72 -0.89
N THR A 63 -11.27 -9.23 -2.01
CA THR A 63 -12.60 -8.88 -2.53
C THR A 63 -13.72 -9.13 -1.52
N ASP A 64 -13.71 -10.27 -0.84
CA ASP A 64 -14.69 -10.60 0.19
C ASP A 64 -14.34 -9.89 1.51
N PRO A 65 -15.25 -9.06 2.07
CA PRO A 65 -15.06 -8.38 3.36
C PRO A 65 -14.76 -9.32 4.53
N MET A 66 -15.26 -10.55 4.51
CA MET A 66 -15.10 -11.54 5.59
C MET A 66 -13.79 -12.33 5.50
N SER A 67 -13.14 -12.31 4.33
CA SER A 67 -11.87 -12.99 4.09
C SER A 67 -10.65 -12.14 4.48
N SER A 68 -9.50 -12.79 4.61
CA SER A 68 -8.19 -12.21 4.92
C SER A 68 -7.15 -12.51 3.83
N LEU A 69 -6.12 -11.66 3.72
CA LEU A 69 -4.98 -11.89 2.82
C LEU A 69 -4.02 -12.97 3.34
N ASP A 70 -3.91 -13.11 4.66
CA ASP A 70 -2.99 -14.02 5.37
C ASP A 70 -1.55 -13.92 4.84
N ILE A 71 -1.04 -12.68 4.76
CA ILE A 71 0.33 -12.41 4.31
C ILE A 71 1.21 -12.20 5.53
N THR A 72 2.15 -13.13 5.79
CA THR A 72 3.12 -13.05 6.90
C THR A 72 4.36 -12.23 6.56
N LEU A 73 4.54 -11.82 5.30
CA LEU A 73 5.64 -10.96 4.90
C LEU A 73 5.45 -9.56 5.52
N PRO A 74 6.43 -9.02 6.27
CA PRO A 74 6.25 -7.83 7.10
C PRO A 74 6.31 -6.50 6.34
N ILE A 75 6.93 -6.47 5.15
CA ILE A 75 7.18 -5.21 4.45
C ILE A 75 6.21 -5.07 3.29
N LEU A 76 5.32 -4.09 3.38
CA LEU A 76 4.42 -3.67 2.31
C LEU A 76 5.12 -2.64 1.43
N VAL A 77 5.18 -2.91 0.13
CA VAL A 77 5.78 -2.01 -0.87
C VAL A 77 4.75 -1.63 -1.92
N MET A 78 4.69 -0.34 -2.23
CA MET A 78 3.82 0.23 -3.26
C MET A 78 4.60 1.17 -4.16
N LEU A 79 4.40 1.07 -5.47
CA LEU A 79 4.79 2.11 -6.40
C LEU A 79 3.54 2.86 -6.82
N LEU A 80 3.45 4.11 -6.37
CA LEU A 80 2.29 4.98 -6.57
C LEU A 80 2.69 6.38 -7.03
N LYS A 81 1.84 7.03 -7.81
CA LYS A 81 2.02 8.42 -8.24
C LYS A 81 1.20 9.32 -7.34
N ASN A 82 1.86 10.33 -6.76
CA ASN A 82 1.18 11.44 -6.12
C ASN A 82 0.53 12.31 -7.20
N MET A 83 -0.77 12.53 -7.07
CA MET A 83 -1.58 13.34 -8.01
C MET A 83 -1.92 14.72 -7.42
N ASP A 84 -1.15 15.17 -6.43
CA ASP A 84 -1.35 16.43 -5.69
C ASP A 84 -2.77 16.54 -5.10
N LYS A 85 -3.30 15.42 -4.60
CA LYS A 85 -4.63 15.28 -4.01
C LYS A 85 -4.57 14.40 -2.77
N ASP A 86 -5.61 14.50 -1.93
CA ASP A 86 -5.77 13.65 -0.75
C ASP A 86 -5.67 12.17 -1.12
N LEU A 87 -4.85 11.43 -0.37
CA LEU A 87 -4.63 10.00 -0.52
C LEU A 87 -4.57 9.38 0.88
N GLN A 88 -5.21 8.22 1.04
CA GLN A 88 -5.18 7.46 2.28
C GLN A 88 -4.96 5.97 2.00
N LEU A 89 -4.15 5.34 2.84
CA LEU A 89 -3.94 3.90 2.87
C LEU A 89 -4.43 3.35 4.21
N ASN A 90 -5.28 2.32 4.16
CA ASN A 90 -5.64 1.55 5.35
C ASN A 90 -4.99 0.18 5.27
N VAL A 91 -4.28 -0.22 6.32
CA VAL A 91 -3.74 -1.58 6.44
C VAL A 91 -4.23 -2.18 7.75
N MET A 92 -4.93 -3.31 7.66
CA MET A 92 -5.35 -4.06 8.84
C MET A 92 -4.41 -5.26 9.02
N VAL A 93 -3.86 -5.38 10.22
CA VAL A 93 -2.95 -6.46 10.60
C VAL A 93 -3.51 -7.23 11.79
N MET A 94 -3.11 -8.50 11.91
CA MET A 94 -3.27 -9.30 13.11
C MET A 94 -1.99 -9.23 13.94
N ASP A 95 -2.11 -8.98 15.23
CA ASP A 95 -0.99 -9.10 16.17
C ASP A 95 -0.94 -10.47 16.87
N LYS A 96 0.13 -10.72 17.63
CA LYS A 96 0.36 -11.95 18.40
C LYS A 96 -0.71 -12.24 19.45
N HIS A 97 -1.40 -11.22 19.94
CA HIS A 97 -2.52 -11.37 20.88
C HIS A 97 -3.86 -11.55 20.16
N HIS A 98 -3.84 -11.75 18.84
CA HIS A 98 -5.01 -11.89 17.98
C HIS A 98 -5.95 -10.68 17.97
N PHE A 99 -5.41 -9.48 18.25
CA PHE A 99 -6.13 -8.24 18.01
C PHE A 99 -5.92 -7.76 16.58
N ARG A 100 -7.02 -7.29 15.97
CA ARG A 100 -6.99 -6.61 14.68
C ARG A 100 -6.58 -5.16 14.90
N ARG A 101 -5.39 -4.79 14.42
CA ARG A 101 -4.88 -3.42 14.47
C ARG A 101 -5.02 -2.77 13.10
N ARG A 102 -5.39 -1.49 13.08
CA ARG A 102 -5.56 -0.71 11.84
C ARG A 102 -4.54 0.42 11.77
N PHE A 103 -3.73 0.43 10.73
CA PHE A 103 -2.93 1.58 10.35
C PHE A 103 -3.70 2.41 9.33
N ILE A 104 -3.85 3.71 9.59
CA ILE A 104 -4.44 4.70 8.69
C ILE A 104 -3.32 5.67 8.32
N ILE A 105 -2.81 5.56 7.10
CA ILE A 105 -1.69 6.37 6.62
C ILE A 105 -2.26 7.42 5.66
N VAL A 106 -2.14 8.68 6.02
CA VAL A 106 -2.72 9.82 5.28
C VAL A 106 -1.62 10.61 4.61
N CYS A 107 -1.78 10.93 3.32
CA CYS A 107 -0.88 11.82 2.61
C CYS A 107 -1.08 13.27 3.07
N GLY A 108 -0.02 13.92 3.54
CA GLY A 108 -0.07 15.28 4.08
C GLY A 108 -0.14 15.34 5.60
N ASP A 109 -0.46 16.52 6.12
CA ASP A 109 -0.46 16.78 7.56
C ASP A 109 -1.66 16.11 8.24
N CYS A 110 -1.38 15.24 9.21
CA CYS A 110 -2.39 14.70 10.09
C CYS A 110 -1.85 14.59 11.53
N LYS A 111 -2.77 14.63 12.51
CA LYS A 111 -2.39 14.38 13.90
C LYS A 111 -2.10 12.90 14.08
N VAL A 112 -0.85 12.58 14.44
CA VAL A 112 -0.50 11.23 14.84
C VAL A 112 -1.31 10.85 16.07
N SER A 113 -1.94 9.68 16.02
CA SER A 113 -2.74 9.18 17.12
C SER A 113 -2.61 7.66 17.16
N SER A 114 -2.09 7.13 18.26
CA SER A 114 -2.22 5.74 18.64
C SER A 114 -3.37 5.60 19.64
N ARG A 115 -4.39 4.84 19.24
CA ARG A 115 -5.45 4.33 20.12
C ARG A 115 -5.28 2.83 20.22
N LEU A 116 -5.98 2.19 21.16
CA LEU A 116 -5.89 0.74 21.38
C LEU A 116 -5.83 -0.06 20.07
N LEU A 117 -6.77 0.13 19.13
CA LEU A 117 -6.84 -0.69 17.92
C LEU A 117 -6.45 0.03 16.63
N THR A 118 -6.11 1.32 16.68
CA THR A 118 -5.90 2.13 15.47
C THR A 118 -4.77 3.12 15.65
N CYS A 119 -3.86 3.15 14.68
CA CYS A 119 -2.77 4.10 14.60
C CYS A 119 -2.93 4.93 13.32
N THR A 120 -2.99 6.25 13.46
CA THR A 120 -3.02 7.18 12.33
C THR A 120 -1.65 7.84 12.17
N LEU A 121 -1.12 7.82 10.94
CA LEU A 121 0.23 8.28 10.61
C LEU A 121 0.19 9.18 9.37
N PRO A 122 0.98 10.27 9.32
CA PRO A 122 1.18 11.03 8.09
C PRO A 122 2.20 10.33 7.18
N MET A 123 2.07 10.55 5.87
CA MET A 123 3.11 10.27 4.87
C MET A 123 3.29 11.49 3.97
N PHE A 124 4.53 11.85 3.65
CA PHE A 124 4.81 12.92 2.71
C PHE A 124 5.31 12.33 1.40
N LEU A 125 4.48 12.48 0.36
CA LEU A 125 4.81 12.05 -0.99
C LEU A 125 5.33 13.24 -1.79
N VAL A 126 6.41 13.00 -2.52
CA VAL A 126 6.95 13.98 -3.45
C VAL A 126 6.15 13.96 -4.76
N LYS A 127 6.24 15.02 -5.56
CA LYS A 127 5.51 15.10 -6.83
C LYS A 127 5.98 14.01 -7.79
N GLY A 128 5.05 13.27 -8.38
CA GLY A 128 5.35 12.19 -9.32
C GLY A 128 5.36 10.80 -8.67
N TRP A 129 6.22 9.91 -9.15
CA TRP A 129 6.23 8.49 -8.76
C TRP A 129 7.06 8.23 -7.50
N ASN A 130 6.39 7.66 -6.51
CA ASN A 130 6.91 7.37 -5.18
C ASN A 130 6.91 5.87 -4.91
N ARG A 131 8.00 5.37 -4.34
CA ARG A 131 8.09 4.01 -3.81
C ARG A 131 7.93 4.02 -2.31
N VAL A 132 6.72 3.73 -1.87
CA VAL A 132 6.37 3.64 -0.46
C VAL A 132 6.73 2.25 0.06
N GLN A 133 7.54 2.20 1.11
CA GLN A 133 7.89 0.97 1.83
C GLN A 133 7.48 1.13 3.29
N ILE A 134 6.66 0.22 3.79
CA ILE A 134 6.12 0.25 5.15
C ILE A 134 6.52 -1.05 5.84
N ASN A 135 7.27 -0.93 6.94
CA ASN A 135 7.61 -2.05 7.80
C ASN A 135 6.49 -2.27 8.82
N LEU A 136 5.55 -3.15 8.50
CA LEU A 136 4.37 -3.41 9.34
C LEU A 136 4.75 -4.06 10.66
N GLU A 137 5.83 -4.83 10.71
CA GLU A 137 6.37 -5.42 11.93
C GLU A 137 6.84 -4.33 12.90
N GLU A 138 7.74 -3.46 12.43
CA GLU A 138 8.24 -2.34 13.23
C GLU A 138 7.12 -1.37 13.64
N PHE A 139 6.17 -1.11 12.75
CA PHE A 139 5.02 -0.25 13.06
C PHE A 139 4.13 -0.89 14.14
N THR A 140 3.94 -2.20 14.11
CA THR A 140 3.15 -2.93 15.11
C THR A 140 3.82 -2.90 16.48
N THR A 141 5.13 -3.11 16.53
CA THR A 141 5.91 -3.03 17.76
C THR A 141 5.92 -1.62 18.34
N LYS A 142 6.15 -0.59 17.51
CA LYS A 142 6.20 0.79 17.99
C LYS A 142 4.84 1.35 18.40
N ALA A 143 3.78 1.07 17.64
CA ALA A 143 2.47 1.65 17.90
C ALA A 143 1.67 0.91 18.99
N PHE A 144 1.89 -0.39 19.17
CA PHE A 144 1.06 -1.24 20.03
C PHE A 144 1.84 -2.11 21.01
N GLY A 145 3.18 -2.09 20.98
CA GLY A 145 4.01 -2.89 21.90
C GLY A 145 3.90 -4.41 21.69
N THR A 146 3.56 -4.85 20.48
CA THR A 146 3.32 -6.27 20.18
C THR A 146 3.95 -6.69 18.84
N GLU A 147 3.86 -7.97 18.52
CA GLU A 147 4.46 -8.58 17.34
C GLU A 147 3.43 -8.70 16.20
N TYR A 148 3.88 -8.42 14.97
CA TYR A 148 3.09 -8.62 13.76
C TYR A 148 2.98 -10.11 13.42
N LEU A 149 1.76 -10.60 13.13
CA LEU A 149 1.56 -11.95 12.60
C LEU A 149 1.36 -11.95 11.09
N HIS A 150 0.34 -11.24 10.61
CA HIS A 150 0.02 -11.18 9.19
C HIS A 150 -0.86 -9.99 8.85
N THR A 151 -0.85 -9.60 7.58
CA THR A 151 -1.77 -8.61 7.04
C THR A 151 -3.09 -9.26 6.67
N ILE A 152 -4.19 -8.65 7.13
CA ILE A 152 -5.56 -9.09 6.91
C ILE A 152 -6.14 -8.40 5.67
N ARG A 153 -5.98 -7.07 5.55
CA ARG A 153 -6.63 -6.26 4.53
C ARG A 153 -5.80 -5.04 4.16
N VAL A 154 -5.81 -4.68 2.88
CA VAL A 154 -5.22 -3.44 2.36
C VAL A 154 -6.29 -2.66 1.60
N GLU A 155 -6.43 -1.37 1.90
CA GLU A 155 -7.35 -0.47 1.21
C GLU A 155 -6.59 0.75 0.72
N VAL A 156 -6.73 1.07 -0.57
CA VAL A 156 -6.13 2.26 -1.16
C VAL A 156 -7.24 3.20 -1.59
N HIS A 157 -7.31 4.35 -0.93
CA HIS A 157 -8.30 5.38 -1.20
C HIS A 157 -7.82 6.35 -2.28
N ALA A 158 -8.79 6.95 -3.00
CA ALA A 158 -8.50 7.98 -3.97
C ALA A 158 -7.80 9.19 -3.32
N THR A 159 -6.93 9.92 -4.02
CA THR A 159 -6.63 9.88 -5.46
C THR A 159 -5.15 9.56 -5.74
N CYS A 160 -4.89 8.48 -6.49
CA CYS A 160 -3.53 8.08 -6.87
C CYS A 160 -3.51 7.24 -8.17
N ARG A 161 -2.33 7.08 -8.76
CA ARG A 161 -2.05 6.01 -9.74
C ARG A 161 -1.18 4.94 -9.12
N LEU A 162 -1.48 3.68 -9.38
CA LEU A 162 -0.78 2.51 -8.84
C LEU A 162 -0.16 1.69 -9.97
N ARG A 163 1.13 1.40 -9.83
CA ARG A 163 1.82 0.47 -10.75
C ARG A 163 1.82 -0.94 -10.17
N HIS A 164 2.17 -1.08 -8.89
CA HIS A 164 2.20 -2.36 -8.21
C HIS A 164 2.14 -2.22 -6.68
N ILE A 165 1.60 -3.25 -6.04
CA ILE A 165 1.58 -3.44 -4.59
C ILE A 165 2.00 -4.88 -4.30
N TYR A 166 2.97 -5.05 -3.42
CA TYR A 166 3.49 -6.36 -3.06
C TYR A 166 4.04 -6.37 -1.64
N PHE A 167 4.21 -7.57 -1.09
CA PHE A 167 4.87 -7.79 0.19
C PHE A 167 6.21 -8.48 0.02
N THR A 168 7.12 -8.23 0.96
CA THR A 168 8.45 -8.84 0.99
C THR A 168 8.97 -8.99 2.42
N ASN A 169 10.06 -9.75 2.59
CA ASN A 169 10.71 -9.98 3.88
C ASN A 169 11.88 -9.03 4.16
N LYS A 170 12.32 -8.24 3.17
CA LYS A 170 13.46 -7.33 3.31
C LYS A 170 13.16 -5.97 2.70
N MET A 171 13.69 -4.92 3.32
CA MET A 171 13.70 -3.59 2.72
C MET A 171 14.57 -3.69 1.47
N ASN A 172 13.95 -3.65 0.30
CA ASN A 172 14.65 -3.90 -0.95
C ASN A 172 15.19 -2.58 -1.50
N HIS A 173 16.51 -2.48 -1.56
CA HIS A 173 17.22 -1.58 -2.48
C HIS A 173 16.99 -2.04 -3.93
N GLU A 174 17.03 -1.12 -4.89
CA GLU A 174 16.56 -1.36 -6.27
C GLU A 174 17.12 -2.61 -6.95
N ILE A 175 18.35 -2.99 -6.61
CA ILE A 175 19.08 -4.14 -7.15
C ILE A 175 18.40 -5.48 -6.80
N ASN A 176 17.70 -5.56 -5.66
CA ASN A 176 17.05 -6.80 -5.21
C ASN A 176 15.60 -6.95 -5.69
N ILE A 177 15.07 -5.92 -6.35
CA ILE A 177 13.71 -5.94 -6.91
C ILE A 177 13.75 -6.69 -8.25
N PRO A 178 12.83 -7.63 -8.53
CA PRO A 178 12.73 -8.24 -9.85
C PRO A 178 12.55 -7.16 -10.94
N ILE A 179 13.15 -7.35 -12.11
CA ILE A 179 13.22 -6.31 -13.15
C ILE A 179 11.85 -5.74 -13.55
N GLU A 180 10.80 -6.57 -13.50
CA GLU A 180 9.41 -6.20 -13.82
C GLU A 180 8.79 -5.20 -12.82
N PHE A 181 9.36 -5.11 -11.62
CA PHE A 181 8.95 -4.20 -10.54
C PHE A 181 9.93 -3.03 -10.36
N ARG A 182 11.04 -2.98 -11.12
CA ARG A 182 11.92 -1.81 -11.14
C ARG A 182 11.29 -0.70 -11.97
N SER A 183 11.53 0.54 -11.56
CA SER A 183 11.19 1.73 -12.35
C SER A 183 12.34 2.73 -12.24
N ARG A 184 12.62 3.44 -13.34
CA ARG A 184 13.73 4.41 -13.43
C ARG A 184 13.37 5.79 -12.85
N VAL A 185 12.07 6.07 -12.68
CA VAL A 185 11.55 7.37 -12.24
C VAL A 185 10.90 7.17 -10.87
N VAL A 186 11.70 6.91 -9.84
CA VAL A 186 11.19 6.57 -8.51
C VAL A 186 11.87 7.41 -7.45
N GLN A 187 11.06 7.99 -6.59
CA GLN A 187 11.52 8.74 -5.43
C GLN A 187 11.06 8.02 -4.15
N SER A 188 11.83 8.17 -3.06
CA SER A 188 11.46 7.63 -1.75
C SER A 188 10.60 8.66 -1.01
N PRO A 189 9.48 8.25 -0.37
CA PRO A 189 8.70 9.15 0.45
C PRO A 189 9.48 9.59 1.68
N GLN A 190 9.12 10.74 2.23
CA GLN A 190 9.63 11.18 3.52
C GLN A 190 8.63 10.79 4.61
N TYR A 191 9.08 9.98 5.56
CA TYR A 191 8.37 9.77 6.81
C TYR A 191 8.93 10.71 7.87
N PRO A 192 8.10 11.39 8.66
CA PRO A 192 8.59 12.13 9.81
C PRO A 192 9.28 11.17 10.77
N GLN A 193 10.57 11.40 11.01
CA GLN A 193 11.47 10.47 11.68
C GLN A 193 11.10 10.14 13.15
N ASN A 194 10.18 10.90 13.76
CA ASN A 194 9.88 10.85 15.19
C ASN A 194 8.40 10.55 15.52
N CYS A 195 7.54 10.21 14.56
CA CYS A 195 6.10 10.15 14.84
C CYS A 195 5.63 9.01 15.77
N LEU A 196 6.44 7.98 15.98
CA LEU A 196 6.11 6.86 16.86
C LEU A 196 6.98 6.83 18.13
N MET A 197 7.75 7.89 18.40
CA MET A 197 8.48 8.05 19.67
C MET A 197 7.70 9.02 20.55
N ASN A 198 6.80 8.48 21.36
CA ASN A 198 6.33 9.04 22.63
C ASN A 198 5.64 7.92 23.42
#